data_AF-A0A6N9VL81-F1
#
_entry.id   AF-A0A6N9VL81-F1
#
_cell.length_a   1.000
_cell.length_b   1.000
_cell.length_c   1.000
_cell.angle_alpha   90.00
_cell.angle_beta   90.00
_cell.angle_gamma   90.00
#
_symmetry.space_group_name_H-M   'P 1'
#
loop_
_entity.id
_entity.type
_entity.pdbx_description
1 polymer ?
#
loop_
_entity_poly.entity_id
_entity_poly.type
_entity_poly.pdbx_seq_one_letter_code
_entity_poly.pdbx_strand_id
1 'polypeptide(L)'
;MTAQVDGSAAGATGVAEAAGAESGRDPRVPGTVRRRVLVGAVALVMLAGGVSIAHGAADGTDGAPAPDSGGHAAHDAGKAGGTGKVSGDGKAAGTGEAPLVGGASRSGGLWMRADGVFSPPGSFVPSDALTYDTGLVPAAARIEITQYADRTSHRVTTRLRGLVPNRGYGMHVHTSPCGADPVSAGPHYQHRTSATADPVNEVWLDFRTDGNGAGEAEARHDWGFREGGARSVIVHDAQGGAGKRVACFTVPFAP
;
A
#
# COMPACT_ATOMS: atom_id res chain seq x y z
N MET A 1 65.35 -39.76 6.84
CA MET A 1 64.87 -39.63 8.24
C MET A 1 63.47 -40.21 8.30
N THR A 2 63.25 -41.14 9.23
CA THR A 2 61.98 -41.81 9.61
C THR A 2 61.09 -40.86 10.41
N ALA A 3 59.79 -41.09 10.68
CA ALA A 3 58.79 -42.12 10.32
C ALA A 3 57.41 -41.40 10.13
N GLN A 4 56.26 -41.95 9.68
CA GLN A 4 55.69 -43.31 9.53
C GLN A 4 55.20 -44.06 10.79
N VAL A 5 53.87 -44.01 11.01
CA VAL A 5 52.97 -45.04 11.59
C VAL A 5 51.59 -44.79 10.94
N ASP A 6 50.87 -45.65 10.22
CA ASP A 6 50.47 -47.08 10.36
C ASP A 6 49.62 -47.31 11.63
N GLY A 7 48.40 -47.87 11.67
CA GLY A 7 47.40 -48.49 10.78
C GLY A 7 46.04 -48.44 11.53
N SER A 8 45.00 -49.29 11.40
CA SER A 8 44.71 -50.50 10.62
C SER A 8 43.16 -50.69 10.53
N ALA A 9 42.67 -51.71 9.83
CA ALA A 9 41.26 -51.91 9.46
C ALA A 9 40.53 -53.06 10.20
N ALA A 10 39.34 -53.43 9.68
CA ALA A 10 38.38 -54.48 10.10
C ALA A 10 37.44 -54.13 11.30
N GLY A 11 36.19 -54.58 11.37
CA GLY A 11 35.39 -55.41 10.44
C GLY A 11 34.79 -56.65 11.12
N ALA A 12 33.47 -56.69 11.32
CA ALA A 12 32.75 -57.89 11.78
C ALA A 12 31.23 -57.83 11.46
N THR A 13 30.68 -58.97 11.01
CA THR A 13 29.24 -59.22 10.79
C THR A 13 28.70 -60.22 11.82
N GLY A 14 27.43 -60.12 12.24
CA GLY A 14 26.82 -61.07 13.18
C GLY A 14 25.28 -61.16 13.11
N VAL A 15 24.80 -62.38 12.80
CA VAL A 15 23.45 -63.00 12.94
C VAL A 15 22.68 -62.63 14.24
N ALA A 16 21.34 -62.45 14.26
CA ALA A 16 20.23 -63.46 14.28
C ALA A 16 20.39 -64.47 15.47
N GLU A 17 19.46 -64.79 16.39
CA GLU A 17 17.98 -64.80 16.57
C GLU A 17 17.64 -64.86 18.11
N ALA A 18 16.41 -64.82 18.68
CA ALA A 18 15.05 -64.31 18.36
C ALA A 18 14.06 -64.60 19.55
N ALA A 19 12.74 -64.43 19.32
CA ALA A 19 11.57 -65.08 19.98
C ALA A 19 10.87 -64.47 21.23
N GLY A 20 9.53 -64.66 21.30
CA GLY A 20 8.60 -64.31 22.41
C GLY A 20 7.99 -62.90 22.29
N ALA A 21 6.72 -62.67 21.93
CA ALA A 21 5.44 -63.05 22.58
C ALA A 21 5.28 -62.41 23.99
N GLU A 22 4.17 -61.78 24.38
CA GLU A 22 2.75 -62.00 24.03
C GLU A 22 1.86 -60.72 24.02
N SER A 23 0.65 -60.86 23.42
CA SER A 23 -0.68 -60.32 23.82
C SER A 23 -0.80 -58.95 24.56
N GLY A 24 -1.68 -58.01 24.17
CA GLY A 24 -2.72 -58.03 23.14
C GLY A 24 -3.81 -56.95 23.35
N ARG A 25 -4.87 -56.97 22.53
CA ARG A 25 -6.11 -56.14 22.56
C ARG A 25 -6.15 -54.85 21.71
N ASP A 26 -6.17 -55.06 20.39
CA ASP A 26 -7.27 -54.75 19.44
C ASP A 26 -7.95 -53.36 19.34
N PRO A 27 -8.52 -53.00 18.15
CA PRO A 27 -8.38 -51.65 17.61
C PRO A 27 -9.71 -50.99 17.21
N ARG A 28 -9.61 -49.76 16.65
CA ARG A 28 -10.57 -49.22 15.66
C ARG A 28 -10.05 -47.92 15.03
N VAL A 29 -9.64 -47.97 13.75
CA VAL A 29 -9.53 -46.78 12.88
C VAL A 29 -10.16 -47.12 11.52
N PRO A 30 -11.27 -46.48 11.11
CA PRO A 30 -11.95 -46.82 9.87
C PRO A 30 -11.36 -46.12 8.63
N GLY A 31 -11.12 -46.92 7.60
CA GLY A 31 -11.49 -46.63 6.20
C GLY A 31 -10.99 -45.35 5.52
N THR A 32 -9.90 -45.46 4.75
CA THR A 32 -9.49 -44.44 3.77
C THR A 32 -10.51 -44.32 2.62
N VAL A 33 -11.36 -43.29 2.62
CA VAL A 33 -12.32 -43.05 1.54
C VAL A 33 -11.64 -42.36 0.35
N ARG A 34 -11.36 -43.13 -0.71
CA ARG A 34 -10.92 -42.58 -2.01
C ARG A 34 -12.07 -41.83 -2.69
N ARG A 35 -12.11 -40.50 -2.57
CA ARG A 35 -13.05 -39.67 -3.37
C ARG A 35 -12.66 -39.71 -4.85
N ARG A 36 -13.58 -40.17 -5.70
CA ARG A 36 -13.47 -40.09 -7.15
C ARG A 36 -13.77 -38.66 -7.60
N VAL A 37 -12.92 -38.09 -8.45
CA VAL A 37 -13.17 -36.80 -9.11
C VAL A 37 -14.12 -37.05 -10.30
N LEU A 38 -15.32 -36.48 -10.24
CA LEU A 38 -16.26 -36.42 -11.36
C LEU A 38 -16.02 -35.12 -12.12
N VAL A 39 -15.52 -35.22 -13.35
CA VAL A 39 -15.41 -34.09 -14.28
C VAL A 39 -16.80 -33.81 -14.84
N GLY A 40 -17.50 -32.87 -14.21
CA GLY A 40 -18.80 -32.39 -14.67
C GLY A 40 -18.63 -31.24 -15.67
N ALA A 41 -18.73 -31.54 -16.97
CA ALA A 41 -18.88 -30.51 -17.99
C ALA A 41 -20.30 -29.92 -17.92
N VAL A 42 -20.42 -28.64 -17.59
CA VAL A 42 -21.71 -27.91 -17.64
C VAL A 42 -21.72 -27.06 -18.91
N ALA A 43 -22.74 -27.27 -19.74
CA ALA A 43 -22.83 -26.66 -21.07
C ALA A 43 -23.19 -25.17 -21.02
N LEU A 44 -22.60 -24.42 -21.95
CA LEU A 44 -22.88 -23.02 -22.22
C LEU A 44 -24.25 -22.87 -22.92
N VAL A 45 -25.23 -22.25 -22.25
CA VAL A 45 -26.50 -21.86 -22.89
C VAL A 45 -26.45 -20.37 -23.21
N MET A 46 -26.18 -20.06 -24.48
CA MET A 46 -26.37 -18.72 -25.03
C MET A 46 -27.87 -18.48 -25.27
N LEU A 47 -28.44 -17.46 -24.63
CA LEU A 47 -29.78 -16.95 -24.95
C LEU A 47 -29.64 -15.54 -25.54
N ALA A 48 -29.81 -15.47 -26.85
CA ALA A 48 -29.94 -14.23 -27.61
C ALA A 48 -31.43 -13.93 -27.87
N GLY A 49 -31.80 -12.65 -27.84
CA GLY A 49 -33.17 -12.18 -28.08
C GLY A 49 -33.70 -11.32 -26.93
N GLY A 50 -34.14 -10.07 -27.15
CA GLY A 50 -34.23 -9.37 -28.42
C GLY A 50 -34.46 -7.86 -28.29
N VAL A 51 -34.46 -7.19 -29.44
CA VAL A 51 -34.69 -5.74 -29.60
C VAL A 51 -36.19 -5.42 -29.60
N SER A 52 -36.58 -4.26 -29.06
CA SER A 52 -37.85 -3.59 -29.37
C SER A 52 -37.81 -2.08 -29.12
N ILE A 53 -38.76 -1.38 -29.74
CA ILE A 53 -38.72 0.05 -30.09
C ILE A 53 -40.16 0.62 -30.08
N ALA A 54 -40.45 1.93 -29.96
CA ALA A 54 -39.59 3.12 -29.98
C ALA A 54 -40.24 4.35 -29.27
N HIS A 55 -39.52 5.49 -29.28
CA HIS A 55 -39.98 6.90 -29.30
C HIS A 55 -41.00 7.42 -28.25
N GLY A 56 -40.64 8.55 -27.63
CA GLY A 56 -41.57 9.52 -27.04
C GLY A 56 -40.85 10.86 -26.79
N ALA A 57 -41.35 11.97 -27.33
CA ALA A 57 -40.73 13.29 -27.25
C ALA A 57 -41.75 14.39 -26.87
N ALA A 58 -41.32 15.35 -26.05
CA ALA A 58 -41.86 16.69 -25.77
C ALA A 58 -40.96 17.29 -24.65
N ASP A 59 -40.27 18.43 -24.77
CA ASP A 59 -40.66 19.84 -25.03
C ASP A 59 -41.01 20.64 -23.75
N GLY A 60 -40.53 21.89 -23.69
CA GLY A 60 -40.81 22.88 -22.61
C GLY A 60 -39.66 23.01 -21.57
N THR A 61 -38.64 23.87 -21.73
CA THR A 61 -38.56 25.36 -21.62
C THR A 61 -38.35 25.88 -20.19
N ASP A 62 -37.74 27.08 -20.13
CA ASP A 62 -37.63 27.99 -18.97
C ASP A 62 -36.65 27.59 -17.84
N GLY A 63 -35.74 28.45 -17.38
CA GLY A 63 -35.37 29.79 -17.83
C GLY A 63 -34.27 30.37 -16.92
N ALA A 64 -33.26 31.03 -17.48
CA ALA A 64 -32.20 31.68 -16.70
C ALA A 64 -32.49 33.18 -16.52
N PRO A 65 -32.23 33.73 -15.32
CA PRO A 65 -31.90 35.14 -15.19
C PRO A 65 -30.62 35.39 -14.37
N ALA A 66 -29.69 36.09 -15.00
CA ALA A 66 -28.83 37.10 -14.38
C ALA A 66 -29.33 38.48 -14.90
N PRO A 67 -29.01 39.64 -14.30
CA PRO A 67 -27.89 39.95 -13.40
C PRO A 67 -28.38 40.50 -12.02
N ASP A 68 -27.55 41.04 -11.13
CA ASP A 68 -27.19 42.47 -11.14
C ASP A 68 -25.99 42.85 -10.25
N SER A 69 -25.50 44.07 -10.49
CA SER A 69 -24.32 44.74 -9.93
C SER A 69 -24.37 45.11 -8.44
N GLY A 70 -23.19 45.15 -7.81
CA GLY A 70 -22.98 45.89 -6.54
C GLY A 70 -21.50 45.94 -6.15
N GLY A 71 -20.85 47.10 -6.30
CA GLY A 71 -19.42 47.27 -5.99
C GLY A 71 -19.15 48.44 -5.04
N HIS A 72 -18.34 48.19 -4.00
CA HIS A 72 -17.69 49.18 -3.14
C HIS A 72 -16.43 48.50 -2.58
N ALA A 73 -15.32 49.14 -2.26
CA ALA A 73 -14.67 50.41 -2.56
C ALA A 73 -13.30 50.28 -1.86
N ALA A 74 -12.22 50.79 -2.44
CA ALA A 74 -10.89 50.62 -1.85
C ALA A 74 -10.64 51.60 -0.68
N HIS A 75 -9.83 51.18 0.29
CA HIS A 75 -9.10 52.07 1.19
C HIS A 75 -7.61 51.74 1.10
N ASP A 76 -6.81 52.77 0.84
CA ASP A 76 -5.36 52.70 0.62
C ASP A 76 -4.65 53.62 1.63
N ALA A 77 -3.33 53.48 1.71
CA ALA A 77 -2.34 54.34 2.36
C ALA A 77 -2.27 54.33 3.91
N GLY A 78 -1.13 53.82 4.41
CA GLY A 78 -0.71 53.91 5.82
C GLY A 78 0.79 53.63 5.99
N LYS A 79 1.66 54.50 5.47
CA LYS A 79 3.12 54.31 5.46
C LYS A 79 3.83 55.04 6.61
N ALA A 80 4.44 54.27 7.52
CA ALA A 80 5.57 54.65 8.38
C ALA A 80 6.29 53.35 8.83
N GLY A 81 7.61 53.26 9.01
CA GLY A 81 8.61 54.30 9.13
C GLY A 81 9.13 54.40 10.57
N GLY A 82 10.02 53.49 10.98
CA GLY A 82 10.56 53.49 12.35
C GLY A 82 11.57 52.37 12.61
N THR A 83 12.84 52.74 12.83
CA THR A 83 13.94 51.83 13.17
C THR A 83 13.95 51.46 14.65
N GLY A 84 14.18 50.18 14.98
CA GLY A 84 14.37 49.72 16.37
C GLY A 84 15.36 48.56 16.46
N LYS A 85 16.63 48.86 16.73
CA LYS A 85 17.67 47.85 16.99
C LYS A 85 17.77 47.62 18.50
N VAL A 86 17.42 46.42 18.96
CA VAL A 86 17.77 45.93 20.30
C VAL A 86 18.46 44.58 20.16
N SER A 87 19.63 44.44 20.78
CA SER A 87 20.39 43.21 20.90
C SER A 87 20.39 42.81 22.38
N GLY A 88 20.20 41.52 22.71
CA GLY A 88 20.24 41.07 24.11
C GLY A 88 19.47 39.78 24.41
N ASP A 89 20.02 38.65 23.99
CA ASP A 89 20.07 37.34 24.66
C ASP A 89 18.94 36.88 25.61
N GLY A 90 18.24 35.81 25.21
CA GLY A 90 17.32 35.00 26.02
C GLY A 90 17.07 33.63 25.35
N LYS A 91 16.98 32.53 26.12
CA LYS A 91 17.30 31.17 25.64
C LYS A 91 16.13 30.17 25.71
N ALA A 92 15.81 29.56 24.56
CA ALA A 92 14.98 28.34 24.33
C ALA A 92 13.48 28.45 24.73
N ALA A 93 12.50 27.84 24.04
CA ALA A 93 12.50 26.53 23.38
C ALA A 93 11.33 26.34 22.37
N GLY A 94 11.47 25.37 21.44
CA GLY A 94 10.34 24.58 20.93
C GLY A 94 9.57 25.05 19.69
N THR A 95 10.23 25.15 18.53
CA THR A 95 9.53 25.01 17.22
C THR A 95 9.43 23.54 16.82
N GLY A 96 8.37 23.20 16.07
CA GLY A 96 8.02 21.81 15.74
C GLY A 96 7.42 21.65 14.34
N GLU A 97 7.87 22.42 13.37
CA GLU A 97 7.60 22.17 11.95
C GLU A 97 8.57 21.08 11.46
N ALA A 98 8.06 19.95 10.97
CA ALA A 98 8.88 18.87 10.45
C ALA A 98 9.41 19.23 9.04
N PRO A 99 10.74 19.22 8.80
CA PRO A 99 11.27 19.58 7.49
C PRO A 99 11.16 18.42 6.50
N LEU A 100 10.65 18.70 5.30
CA LEU A 100 10.77 17.82 4.15
C LEU A 100 12.23 17.78 3.68
N VAL A 101 12.98 16.72 4.01
CA VAL A 101 14.40 16.58 3.62
C VAL A 101 14.54 15.63 2.43
N GLY A 102 14.35 16.17 1.23
CA GLY A 102 14.82 15.54 -0.01
C GLY A 102 16.31 15.79 -0.19
N GLY A 103 17.15 14.88 0.31
CA GLY A 103 18.61 14.98 0.21
C GLY A 103 19.18 14.10 -0.91
N ALA A 104 19.92 14.70 -1.84
CA ALA A 104 20.77 13.92 -2.75
C ALA A 104 21.88 13.22 -1.95
N SER A 105 21.92 11.88 -1.98
CA SER A 105 22.96 11.12 -1.31
C SER A 105 24.33 11.39 -1.94
N ARG A 106 25.40 11.33 -1.13
CA ARG A 106 26.80 11.42 -1.60
C ARG A 106 27.19 10.30 -2.59
N SER A 107 26.33 9.30 -2.78
CA SER A 107 26.45 8.23 -3.78
C SER A 107 25.71 8.51 -5.10
N GLY A 108 25.05 9.66 -5.26
CA GLY A 108 24.25 9.99 -6.45
C GLY A 108 22.85 9.35 -6.49
N GLY A 109 22.39 8.81 -5.36
CA GLY A 109 21.04 8.27 -5.19
C GLY A 109 20.06 9.27 -4.55
N LEU A 110 18.80 9.16 -4.92
CA LEU A 110 17.63 9.79 -4.30
C LEU A 110 17.24 9.06 -3.01
N TRP A 111 16.92 9.80 -1.96
CA TRP A 111 16.20 9.32 -0.78
C TRP A 111 15.04 10.26 -0.46
N MET A 112 13.86 9.70 -0.24
CA MET A 112 12.66 10.40 0.22
C MET A 112 12.03 9.63 1.38
N ARG A 113 11.49 10.39 2.35
CA ARG A 113 10.68 9.89 3.45
C ARG A 113 9.43 10.77 3.57
N ALA A 114 8.27 10.14 3.70
CA ALA A 114 7.01 10.79 4.02
C ALA A 114 6.28 9.98 5.10
N ASP A 115 5.66 10.65 6.06
CA ASP A 115 4.81 10.01 7.06
C ASP A 115 3.50 10.78 7.24
N GLY A 116 2.47 10.08 7.71
CA GLY A 116 1.10 10.58 7.78
C GLY A 116 0.30 9.92 8.90
N VAL A 117 -0.69 10.66 9.38
CA VAL A 117 -1.65 10.22 10.41
C VAL A 117 -3.03 10.19 9.77
N PHE A 118 -3.66 9.01 9.72
CA PHE A 118 -4.93 8.83 9.04
C PHE A 118 -6.06 9.63 9.71
N SER A 119 -6.75 10.46 8.94
CA SER A 119 -7.99 11.14 9.35
C SER A 119 -9.09 10.95 8.30
N PRO A 120 -10.38 10.96 8.67
CA PRO A 120 -11.47 10.98 7.70
C PRO A 120 -11.41 12.23 6.79
N PRO A 121 -11.80 12.14 5.50
CA PRO A 121 -11.99 13.31 4.66
C PRO A 121 -12.88 14.37 5.31
N GLY A 122 -12.53 15.65 5.16
CA GLY A 122 -13.26 16.77 5.77
C GLY A 122 -13.03 16.96 7.27
N SER A 123 -12.06 16.25 7.87
CA SER A 123 -11.62 16.52 9.25
C SER A 123 -11.12 17.97 9.43
N PHE A 124 -11.38 18.56 10.60
CA PHE A 124 -10.99 19.94 10.92
C PHE A 124 -9.48 20.19 10.79
N VAL A 125 -8.67 19.20 11.15
CA VAL A 125 -7.24 19.18 10.83
C VAL A 125 -7.08 18.36 9.54
N PRO A 126 -6.63 18.97 8.43
CA PRO A 126 -6.36 18.23 7.19
C PRO A 126 -5.24 17.21 7.39
N SER A 127 -5.26 16.14 6.59
CA SER A 127 -4.17 15.17 6.49
C SER A 127 -4.02 14.71 5.05
N ASP A 128 -2.77 14.52 4.63
CA ASP A 128 -2.44 13.83 3.38
C ASP A 128 -2.71 12.32 3.46
N ALA A 129 -2.89 11.78 4.67
CA ALA A 129 -3.32 10.41 4.94
C ALA A 129 -4.82 10.38 5.26
N LEU A 130 -5.63 9.89 4.33
CA LEU A 130 -7.09 9.79 4.44
C LEU A 130 -7.52 8.36 4.74
N THR A 131 -8.40 8.17 5.73
CA THR A 131 -9.10 6.89 5.93
C THR A 131 -10.54 6.97 5.44
N TYR A 132 -10.93 5.98 4.63
CA TYR A 132 -12.28 5.82 4.07
C TYR A 132 -13.07 4.71 4.77
N ASP A 133 -12.39 3.88 5.56
CA ASP A 133 -12.99 2.81 6.35
C ASP A 133 -12.32 2.75 7.73
N THR A 134 -12.88 3.51 8.67
CA THR A 134 -12.37 3.62 10.04
C THR A 134 -12.48 2.32 10.84
N GLY A 135 -13.26 1.33 10.36
CA GLY A 135 -13.31 -0.02 10.92
C GLY A 135 -12.11 -0.88 10.54
N LEU A 136 -11.37 -0.53 9.48
CA LEU A 136 -10.19 -1.26 8.98
C LEU A 136 -8.88 -0.46 9.13
N VAL A 137 -8.94 0.85 8.96
CA VAL A 137 -7.84 1.80 9.18
C VAL A 137 -8.37 2.92 10.08
N PRO A 138 -8.33 2.74 11.42
CA PRO A 138 -8.81 3.74 12.38
C PRO A 138 -8.20 5.14 12.18
N ALA A 139 -8.95 6.17 12.58
CA ALA A 139 -8.36 7.49 12.72
C ALA A 139 -7.21 7.47 13.74
N ALA A 140 -6.19 8.32 13.53
CA ALA A 140 -4.93 8.33 14.25
C ALA A 140 -4.00 7.11 14.05
N ALA A 141 -4.39 6.11 13.23
CA ALA A 141 -3.45 5.15 12.68
C ALA A 141 -2.36 5.88 11.87
N ARG A 142 -1.17 5.29 11.72
CA ARG A 142 -0.02 5.94 11.10
C ARG A 142 0.51 5.14 9.92
N ILE A 143 1.05 5.86 8.94
CA ILE A 143 1.78 5.34 7.80
C ILE A 143 3.10 6.08 7.64
N GLU A 144 4.12 5.35 7.24
CA GLU A 144 5.43 5.83 6.79
C GLU A 144 5.69 5.20 5.42
N ILE A 145 6.21 6.00 4.49
CA ILE A 145 6.73 5.58 3.20
C ILE A 145 8.16 6.11 3.07
N THR A 146 9.08 5.26 2.62
CA THR A 146 10.39 5.73 2.14
C THR A 146 10.67 5.20 0.74
N GLN A 147 11.20 6.07 -0.11
CA GLN A 147 11.71 5.74 -1.43
C GLN A 147 13.23 5.87 -1.42
N TYR A 148 13.91 4.89 -1.99
CA TYR A 148 15.31 4.98 -2.37
C TYR A 148 15.42 4.69 -3.87
N ALA A 149 16.15 5.51 -4.60
CA ALA A 149 16.45 5.23 -6.01
C ALA A 149 17.91 5.58 -6.32
N ASP A 150 18.59 4.71 -7.05
CA ASP A 150 19.86 4.98 -7.71
C ASP A 150 19.83 4.46 -9.15
N ARG A 151 20.97 4.48 -9.85
CA ARG A 151 21.07 4.05 -11.26
C ARG A 151 20.78 2.56 -11.49
N THR A 152 20.64 1.76 -10.43
CA THR A 152 20.57 0.29 -10.47
C THR A 152 19.48 -0.32 -9.59
N SER A 153 18.92 0.45 -8.65
CA SER A 153 17.87 -0.01 -7.75
C SER A 153 16.87 1.11 -7.49
N HIS A 154 15.59 0.83 -7.72
CA HIS A 154 14.48 1.56 -7.11
C HIS A 154 13.86 0.68 -6.02
N ARG A 155 13.54 1.30 -4.89
CA ARG A 155 12.92 0.62 -3.74
C ARG A 155 11.91 1.55 -3.09
N VAL A 156 10.75 0.99 -2.77
CA VAL A 156 9.76 1.62 -1.89
C VAL A 156 9.51 0.71 -0.70
N THR A 157 9.45 1.26 0.50
CA THR A 157 9.07 0.53 1.72
C THR A 157 7.98 1.27 2.47
N THR A 158 7.10 0.53 3.12
CA THR A 158 6.08 1.08 4.02
C THR A 158 6.19 0.52 5.44
N ARG A 159 5.79 1.33 6.42
CA ARG A 159 5.43 0.88 7.77
C ARG A 159 4.08 1.45 8.15
N LEU A 160 3.22 0.65 8.75
CA LEU A 160 1.92 1.06 9.26
C LEU A 160 1.76 0.65 10.73
N ARG A 161 0.97 1.41 11.49
CA ARG A 161 0.63 1.13 12.89
C ARG A 161 -0.81 1.53 13.21
N GLY A 162 -1.47 0.75 14.05
CA GLY A 162 -2.83 1.04 14.53
C GLY A 162 -3.95 0.59 13.58
N LEU A 163 -3.66 -0.29 12.62
CA LEU A 163 -4.66 -0.95 11.78
C LEU A 163 -5.28 -2.14 12.51
N VAL A 164 -6.33 -2.76 11.94
CA VAL A 164 -6.88 -4.01 12.51
C VAL A 164 -5.81 -5.11 12.53
N PRO A 165 -5.55 -5.76 13.68
CA PRO A 165 -4.54 -6.81 13.81
C PRO A 165 -4.76 -8.07 12.95
N ASN A 166 -3.68 -8.83 12.74
CA ASN A 166 -3.65 -10.18 12.14
C ASN A 166 -4.24 -10.32 10.72
N ARG A 167 -4.31 -9.22 9.96
CA ARG A 167 -5.06 -9.11 8.70
C ARG A 167 -4.15 -8.77 7.52
N GLY A 168 -4.43 -9.37 6.35
CA GLY A 168 -3.74 -9.01 5.10
C GLY A 168 -4.40 -7.81 4.42
N TYR A 169 -3.59 -6.89 3.91
CA TYR A 169 -4.03 -5.69 3.19
C TYR A 169 -3.23 -5.58 1.89
N GLY A 170 -3.90 -5.17 0.81
CA GLY A 170 -3.21 -4.77 -0.42
C GLY A 170 -2.70 -3.35 -0.28
N MET A 171 -1.58 -3.02 -0.93
CA MET A 171 -1.18 -1.62 -1.07
C MET A 171 -0.49 -1.39 -2.39
N HIS A 172 -0.96 -0.41 -3.16
CA HIS A 172 -0.40 -0.08 -4.48
C HIS A 172 -0.08 1.40 -4.58
N VAL A 173 0.89 1.76 -5.42
CA VAL A 173 1.13 3.15 -5.83
C VAL A 173 0.11 3.58 -6.87
N HIS A 174 -0.41 4.79 -6.74
CA HIS A 174 -1.47 5.37 -7.58
C HIS A 174 -1.03 6.69 -8.24
N THR A 175 -1.70 7.06 -9.33
CA THR A 175 -1.25 8.13 -10.24
C THR A 175 -1.60 9.55 -9.79
N SER A 176 -2.54 9.72 -8.87
CA SER A 176 -3.03 11.03 -8.43
C SER A 176 -3.00 11.16 -6.90
N PRO A 177 -2.93 12.38 -6.35
CA PRO A 177 -3.08 12.61 -4.90
C PRO A 177 -4.40 12.07 -4.35
N CYS A 178 -4.46 11.88 -3.04
CA CYS A 178 -5.70 11.48 -2.36
C CYS A 178 -6.78 12.57 -2.48
N GLY A 179 -8.04 12.15 -2.60
CA GLY A 179 -9.21 13.02 -2.54
C GLY A 179 -10.22 12.48 -1.54
N ALA A 180 -11.31 13.22 -1.30
CA ALA A 180 -12.37 12.76 -0.42
C ALA A 180 -13.09 11.50 -0.95
N ASP A 181 -13.18 11.37 -2.28
CA ASP A 181 -13.58 10.14 -2.95
C ASP A 181 -12.33 9.24 -3.16
N PRO A 182 -12.36 7.97 -2.73
CA PRO A 182 -11.27 7.02 -2.98
C PRO A 182 -10.86 6.86 -4.45
N VAL A 183 -11.75 7.13 -5.42
CA VAL A 183 -11.41 7.03 -6.85
C VAL A 183 -10.52 8.19 -7.33
N SER A 184 -10.50 9.32 -6.62
CA SER A 184 -9.72 10.52 -7.00
C SER A 184 -8.20 10.26 -7.09
N ALA A 185 -7.69 9.26 -6.38
CA ALA A 185 -6.29 8.81 -6.49
C ALA A 185 -5.94 8.21 -7.87
N GLY A 186 -6.93 7.99 -8.76
CA GLY A 186 -6.71 7.46 -10.10
C GLY A 186 -6.49 5.95 -10.15
N PRO A 187 -6.03 5.40 -11.29
CA PRO A 187 -5.60 4.01 -11.42
C PRO A 187 -4.27 3.74 -10.68
N HIS A 188 -3.85 2.48 -10.67
CA HIS A 188 -2.49 2.10 -10.25
C HIS A 188 -1.45 2.78 -11.14
N TYR A 189 -0.29 3.11 -10.57
CA TYR A 189 0.88 3.45 -11.36
C TYR A 189 1.44 2.20 -12.03
N GLN A 190 1.48 2.23 -13.35
CA GLN A 190 2.16 1.23 -14.19
C GLN A 190 3.41 1.84 -14.83
N HIS A 191 4.54 1.13 -14.79
CA HIS A 191 5.77 1.50 -15.49
C HIS A 191 5.59 1.48 -17.01
N ARG A 192 4.91 0.47 -17.53
CA ARG A 192 4.45 0.36 -18.92
C ARG A 192 2.93 0.19 -18.93
N THR A 193 2.22 0.91 -19.78
CA THR A 193 0.76 0.77 -19.92
C THR A 193 0.39 -0.68 -20.25
N SER A 194 -0.46 -1.28 -19.43
CA SER A 194 -0.92 -2.67 -19.54
C SER A 194 -2.43 -2.75 -19.27
N ALA A 195 -3.10 -3.72 -19.89
CA ALA A 195 -4.50 -4.04 -19.59
C ALA A 195 -4.66 -4.81 -18.27
N THR A 196 -3.58 -5.37 -17.71
CA THR A 196 -3.57 -6.19 -16.49
C THR A 196 -2.67 -5.59 -15.43
N ALA A 197 -3.12 -5.64 -14.17
CA ALA A 197 -2.29 -5.32 -13.01
C ALA A 197 -1.26 -6.44 -12.78
N ASP A 198 -0.01 -6.06 -12.52
CA ASP A 198 1.15 -6.96 -12.47
C ASP A 198 2.23 -6.40 -11.53
N PRO A 199 2.66 -7.11 -10.46
CA PRO A 199 3.69 -6.66 -9.53
C PRO A 199 5.10 -6.53 -10.14
N VAL A 200 5.35 -6.98 -11.37
CA VAL A 200 6.61 -6.68 -12.11
C VAL A 200 6.58 -5.27 -12.72
N ASN A 201 5.38 -4.77 -13.03
CA ASN A 201 5.12 -3.53 -13.76
C ASN A 201 4.51 -2.41 -12.87
N GLU A 202 4.11 -2.75 -11.65
CA GLU A 202 3.48 -1.89 -10.65
C GLU A 202 4.21 -2.03 -9.30
N VAL A 203 4.15 -1.00 -8.46
CA VAL A 203 4.73 -1.06 -7.10
C VAL A 203 3.67 -1.58 -6.13
N TRP A 204 3.81 -2.85 -5.72
CA TRP A 204 2.92 -3.53 -4.78
C TRP A 204 3.62 -3.68 -3.40
N LEU A 205 2.97 -3.16 -2.36
CA LEU A 205 3.43 -3.08 -0.97
C LEU A 205 2.51 -3.89 -0.04
N ASP A 206 1.95 -4.99 -0.53
CA ASP A 206 1.06 -5.87 0.21
C ASP A 206 1.67 -6.33 1.53
N PHE A 207 0.92 -6.17 2.62
CA PHE A 207 1.40 -6.45 3.97
C PHE A 207 0.37 -7.25 4.78
N ARG A 208 0.84 -7.80 5.90
CA ARG A 208 -0.04 -8.31 6.96
C ARG A 208 0.24 -7.54 8.24
N THR A 209 -0.80 -7.22 8.99
CA THR A 209 -0.68 -6.70 10.34
C THR A 209 -0.35 -7.82 11.33
N ASP A 210 0.48 -7.51 12.32
CA ASP A 210 0.75 -8.35 13.48
C ASP A 210 -0.40 -8.26 14.52
N GLY A 211 -0.20 -8.86 15.69
CA GLY A 211 -1.16 -8.80 16.81
C GLY A 211 -1.37 -7.40 17.40
N ASN A 212 -0.50 -6.43 17.08
CA ASN A 212 -0.56 -5.05 17.55
C ASN A 212 -1.11 -4.08 16.48
N GLY A 213 -1.50 -4.58 15.30
CA GLY A 213 -1.96 -3.73 14.20
C GLY A 213 -0.81 -3.02 13.47
N ALA A 214 0.42 -3.51 13.58
CA ALA A 214 1.60 -3.01 12.86
C ALA A 214 1.93 -3.89 11.65
N GLY A 215 2.36 -3.30 10.54
CA GLY A 215 2.73 -4.03 9.32
C GLY A 215 3.81 -3.30 8.53
N GLU A 216 4.62 -4.06 7.79
CA GLU A 216 5.69 -3.52 6.92
C GLU A 216 5.69 -4.26 5.58
N ALA A 217 6.14 -3.59 4.51
CA ALA A 217 6.38 -4.21 3.19
C ALA A 217 7.48 -3.46 2.41
N GLU A 218 8.09 -4.15 1.44
CA GLU A 218 9.15 -3.66 0.56
C GLU A 218 8.88 -4.10 -0.88
N ALA A 219 8.96 -3.16 -1.82
CA ALA A 219 8.96 -3.39 -3.27
C ALA A 219 10.31 -2.97 -3.86
N ARG A 220 10.79 -3.69 -4.89
CA ARG A 220 12.08 -3.45 -5.54
C ARG A 220 11.96 -3.62 -7.04
N HIS A 221 12.47 -2.66 -7.79
CA HIS A 221 12.47 -2.65 -9.25
C HIS A 221 13.81 -2.14 -9.80
N ASP A 222 14.11 -2.48 -11.04
CA ASP A 222 15.22 -1.92 -11.84
C ASP A 222 14.82 -0.64 -12.59
N TRP A 223 13.56 -0.21 -12.46
CA TRP A 223 12.98 0.99 -13.05
C TRP A 223 12.50 1.99 -11.99
N GLY A 224 12.58 3.28 -12.32
CA GLY A 224 12.09 4.40 -11.48
C GLY A 224 10.68 4.88 -11.83
N PHE A 225 10.21 5.89 -11.11
CA PHE A 225 8.92 6.51 -11.43
C PHE A 225 9.06 7.46 -12.62
N ARG A 226 7.99 7.64 -13.40
CA ARG A 226 7.90 8.76 -14.33
C ARG A 226 7.64 10.04 -13.55
N GLU A 227 8.22 11.16 -14.01
CA GLU A 227 7.97 12.48 -13.44
C GLU A 227 6.46 12.76 -13.33
N GLY A 228 6.01 13.13 -12.12
CA GLY A 228 4.60 13.37 -11.81
C GLY A 228 3.66 12.16 -11.87
N GLY A 229 4.15 10.98 -12.25
CA GLY A 229 3.33 9.79 -12.55
C GLY A 229 2.88 8.98 -11.33
N ALA A 230 3.61 9.04 -10.21
CA ALA A 230 3.28 8.39 -8.95
C ALA A 230 3.04 9.45 -7.86
N ARG A 231 1.89 9.42 -7.18
CA ARG A 231 1.43 10.54 -6.33
C ARG A 231 0.76 10.14 -5.02
N SER A 232 0.41 8.87 -4.85
CA SER A 232 -0.16 8.35 -3.60
C SER A 232 0.08 6.85 -3.46
N VAL A 233 -0.20 6.31 -2.28
CA VAL A 233 -0.47 4.89 -2.07
C VAL A 233 -1.90 4.69 -1.59
N ILE A 234 -2.57 3.64 -2.07
CA ILE A 234 -3.89 3.21 -1.59
C ILE A 234 -3.73 1.94 -0.77
N VAL A 235 -4.37 1.87 0.39
CA VAL A 235 -4.58 0.63 1.15
C VAL A 235 -5.88 -0.01 0.67
N HIS A 236 -5.83 -1.31 0.36
CA HIS A 236 -6.97 -2.12 -0.01
C HIS A 236 -7.35 -3.12 1.08
N ASP A 237 -8.64 -3.47 1.17
CA ASP A 237 -9.16 -4.46 2.11
C ASP A 237 -8.78 -5.92 1.79
N ALA A 238 -8.05 -6.19 0.71
CA ALA A 238 -7.51 -7.51 0.39
C ALA A 238 -6.14 -7.36 -0.29
N GLN A 239 -5.26 -8.34 -0.10
CA GLN A 239 -3.98 -8.42 -0.82
C GLN A 239 -4.23 -8.62 -2.32
N GLY A 240 -3.35 -8.05 -3.15
CA GLY A 240 -3.49 -7.94 -4.59
C GLY A 240 -4.39 -6.80 -5.06
N GLY A 241 -4.33 -6.52 -6.36
CA GLY A 241 -4.90 -5.32 -7.00
C GLY A 241 -6.42 -5.12 -7.03
N ALA A 242 -7.23 -5.90 -6.31
CA ALA A 242 -8.69 -5.97 -6.52
C ALA A 242 -9.58 -5.62 -5.31
N GLY A 243 -9.01 -5.29 -4.15
CA GLY A 243 -9.79 -4.96 -2.94
C GLY A 243 -10.46 -3.56 -2.98
N LYS A 244 -11.43 -3.34 -2.09
CA LYS A 244 -12.00 -2.01 -1.78
C LYS A 244 -10.88 -1.09 -1.29
N ARG A 245 -10.84 0.15 -1.80
CA ARG A 245 -9.96 1.22 -1.29
C ARG A 245 -10.43 1.65 0.10
N VAL A 246 -9.62 1.42 1.14
CA VAL A 246 -9.98 1.68 2.55
C VAL A 246 -9.20 2.84 3.18
N ALA A 247 -8.02 3.17 2.64
CA ALA A 247 -7.29 4.37 3.00
C ALA A 247 -6.40 4.83 1.84
N CYS A 248 -5.89 6.06 1.91
CA CYS A 248 -5.00 6.66 0.94
C CYS A 248 -3.95 7.51 1.66
N PHE A 249 -2.72 7.57 1.14
CA PHE A 249 -1.72 8.54 1.58
C PHE A 249 -1.10 9.23 0.37
N THR A 250 -1.17 10.56 0.30
CA THR A 250 -0.51 11.36 -0.74
C THR A 250 0.98 11.35 -0.45
N VAL A 251 1.78 10.96 -1.45
CA VAL A 251 3.22 10.80 -1.29
C VAL A 251 3.96 11.57 -2.38
N PRO A 252 4.91 12.46 -2.04
CA PRO A 252 5.74 13.17 -3.01
C PRO A 252 6.85 12.25 -3.54
N PHE A 253 6.47 11.19 -4.24
CA PHE A 253 7.42 10.33 -4.95
C PHE A 253 8.19 11.16 -5.99
N ALA A 254 9.51 10.96 -6.03
CA ALA A 254 10.38 11.56 -7.03
C ALA A 254 10.68 10.53 -8.14
N PRO A 255 11.01 10.98 -9.37
CA PRO A 255 11.33 10.08 -10.49
C PRO A 255 12.56 9.21 -10.21
#